data_AF-A0A2W6ZHN1-F1
#
_entry.id   AF-A0A2W6ZHN1-F1
#
_cell.length_a   1.000
_cell.length_b   1.000
_cell.length_c   1.000
_cell.angle_alpha   90.00
_cell.angle_beta   90.00
_cell.angle_gamma   90.00
#
_symmetry.space_group_name_H-M   'P 1'
#
loop_
_entity.id
_entity.type
_entity.pdbx_description
1 polymer ?
#
loop_
_entity_poly.entity_id
_entity_poly.type
_entity_poly.pdbx_seq_one_letter_code
_entity_poly.pdbx_strand_id
1 'polypeptide(L)'
;MGKGALWGAPELVVEGVEALRDAAPHQDEDGTPCFRGDGPAPRASRRGVATRFPHQTLPPRASVAEVERRIAEAQLWIAQRLPLSLMRANAANSWGVSNTRTINRYLDLGRKRMVAELINNRLEHQAQHIYALYDCARRAMDADQFSAAVGALRVIAEIGGLLRAPIKPPEAK
;
A
#
# COMPACT_ATOMS: atom_id res chain seq x y z
N MET A 1 33.88 -20.05 30.73
CA MET A 1 34.39 -18.79 30.15
C MET A 1 34.02 -18.77 28.68
N GLY A 2 33.47 -17.67 28.16
CA GLY A 2 33.22 -17.46 26.72
C GLY A 2 31.74 -17.36 26.35
N LYS A 3 31.12 -16.21 26.65
CA LYS A 3 29.81 -15.77 26.15
C LYS A 3 29.90 -15.43 24.65
N GLY A 4 28.84 -15.69 23.91
CA GLY A 4 28.63 -15.17 22.54
C GLY A 4 27.16 -15.26 22.17
N ALA A 5 26.36 -14.35 22.73
CA ALA A 5 24.91 -14.31 22.60
C ALA A 5 24.45 -13.89 21.20
N LEU A 6 23.34 -14.51 20.80
CA LEU A 6 22.43 -14.19 19.72
C LEU A 6 22.14 -12.68 19.61
N TRP A 7 22.30 -12.13 18.41
CA TRP A 7 21.81 -10.79 18.08
C TRP A 7 20.28 -10.83 17.98
N GLY A 8 19.64 -10.33 19.03
CA GLY A 8 18.22 -9.99 19.07
C GLY A 8 17.90 -8.75 18.25
N ALA A 9 16.68 -8.72 17.73
CA ALA A 9 16.09 -7.67 16.91
C ALA A 9 16.10 -6.28 17.58
N PRO A 10 16.19 -5.18 16.82
CA PRO A 10 15.82 -3.85 17.29
C PRO A 10 14.45 -3.45 16.72
N GLU A 11 13.35 -3.94 17.29
CA GLU A 11 12.00 -3.51 16.88
C GLU A 11 11.34 -2.52 17.86
N LEU A 12 12.02 -2.11 18.94
CA LEU A 12 11.40 -1.30 20.02
C LEU A 12 11.84 0.16 20.09
N VAL A 13 12.70 0.66 19.19
CA VAL A 13 13.24 2.04 19.30
C VAL A 13 12.43 3.06 18.49
N VAL A 14 11.67 2.63 17.47
CA VAL A 14 11.00 3.56 16.56
C VAL A 14 9.69 4.10 17.14
N GLU A 15 8.95 3.29 17.89
CA GLU A 15 7.61 3.62 18.41
C GLU A 15 7.64 4.73 19.48
N GLY A 16 8.69 4.76 20.33
CA GLY A 16 8.83 5.78 21.38
C GLY A 16 9.18 7.18 20.84
N VAL A 17 9.85 7.26 19.68
CA VAL A 17 10.28 8.55 19.11
C VAL A 17 9.12 9.24 18.38
N GLU A 18 8.20 8.48 17.77
CA GLU A 18 6.99 9.05 17.15
C GLU A 18 6.01 9.55 18.21
N ALA A 19 5.83 8.82 19.33
CA ALA A 19 5.02 9.28 20.46
C ALA A 19 5.55 10.58 21.10
N LEU A 20 6.88 10.78 21.13
CA LEU A 20 7.52 12.01 21.61
C LEU A 20 7.34 13.20 20.66
N ARG A 21 7.08 12.96 19.37
CA ARG A 21 6.85 14.04 18.38
C ARG A 21 5.42 14.58 18.43
N ASP A 22 4.47 13.75 18.84
CA ASP A 22 3.05 14.10 18.94
C ASP A 22 2.65 14.62 20.33
N ALA A 23 3.56 14.57 21.32
CA ALA A 23 3.32 15.14 22.64
C ALA A 23 3.33 16.68 22.59
N ALA A 24 2.24 17.30 23.06
CA ALA A 24 2.17 18.75 23.19
C ALA A 24 3.24 19.27 24.19
N PRO A 25 3.85 20.45 23.95
CA PRO A 25 4.80 21.03 24.89
C PRO A 25 4.15 21.23 26.26
N HIS A 26 4.81 20.83 27.34
CA HIS A 26 4.30 21.02 28.70
C HIS A 26 4.16 22.52 29.01
N GLN A 27 2.96 22.95 29.40
CA GLN A 27 2.61 24.33 29.75
C GLN A 27 2.15 24.43 31.22
N ASP A 28 2.26 25.61 31.82
CA ASP A 28 1.71 25.90 33.14
C ASP A 28 0.20 26.20 33.08
N GLU A 29 -0.45 26.40 34.23
CA GLU A 29 -1.91 26.67 34.30
C GLU A 29 -2.32 27.98 33.60
N ASP A 30 -1.36 28.84 33.27
CA ASP A 30 -1.55 30.09 32.52
C ASP A 30 -1.23 29.95 31.01
N GLY A 31 -0.91 28.73 30.53
CA GLY A 31 -0.69 28.42 29.10
C GLY A 31 0.71 28.76 28.59
N THR A 32 1.68 28.99 29.47
CA THR A 32 3.06 29.31 29.10
C THR A 32 3.93 28.05 29.11
N PRO A 33 4.76 27.78 28.07
CA PRO A 33 5.61 26.60 28.06
C PRO A 33 6.65 26.65 29.19
N CYS A 34 6.71 25.59 29.99
CA CYS A 34 7.50 25.55 31.23
C CYS A 34 9.02 25.49 31.00
N PHE A 35 9.48 25.22 29.77
CA PHE A 35 10.91 25.08 29.48
C PHE A 35 11.55 26.45 29.18
N ARG A 36 12.06 27.11 30.23
CA ARG A 36 13.08 28.15 30.08
C ARG A 36 14.46 27.48 30.07
N GLY A 37 15.12 27.50 28.91
CA GLY A 37 16.46 26.95 28.77
C GLY A 37 17.51 27.79 29.50
N ASP A 38 17.71 27.53 30.79
CA ASP A 38 18.85 28.05 31.55
C ASP A 38 20.06 27.14 31.33
N GLY A 39 20.67 27.28 30.16
CA GLY A 39 22.01 26.77 29.84
C GLY A 39 23.03 27.92 29.81
N PRO A 40 24.31 27.68 30.15
CA PRO A 40 25.32 28.74 30.20
C PRO A 40 25.49 29.39 28.82
N ALA A 41 25.67 30.72 28.84
CA ALA A 41 25.61 31.62 27.69
C ALA A 41 26.31 31.08 26.42
N PRO A 42 25.69 31.24 25.24
CA PRO A 42 26.29 30.78 23.99
C PRO A 42 27.56 31.57 23.72
N ARG A 43 28.70 30.86 23.61
CA ARG A 43 29.95 31.43 23.11
C ARG A 43 29.67 32.14 21.79
N ALA A 44 30.10 33.39 21.68
CA ALA A 44 30.00 34.20 20.48
C ALA A 44 30.74 33.50 19.32
N SER A 45 30.01 32.68 18.56
CA SER A 45 30.53 32.08 17.34
C SER A 45 30.77 33.21 16.35
N ARG A 46 32.03 33.30 15.88
CA ARG A 46 32.43 34.20 14.79
C ARG A 46 31.49 34.00 13.61
N ARG A 47 30.79 35.08 13.23
CA ARG A 47 30.19 35.35 11.90
C ARG A 47 30.01 34.10 11.02
N GLY A 48 28.99 33.30 11.34
CA GLY A 48 28.22 32.62 10.31
C GLY A 48 26.98 33.47 10.10
N VAL A 49 26.98 34.32 9.06
CA VAL A 49 25.71 34.89 8.58
C VAL A 49 24.83 33.68 8.31
N ALA A 50 23.79 33.48 9.11
CA ALA A 50 22.77 32.48 8.80
C ALA A 50 22.21 32.91 7.45
N THR A 51 22.71 32.31 6.37
CA THR A 51 22.14 32.41 5.04
C THR A 51 20.73 31.87 5.19
N ARG A 52 19.78 32.76 5.46
CA ARG A 52 18.36 32.49 5.34
C ARG A 52 18.16 32.13 3.88
N PHE A 53 18.22 30.83 3.57
CA PHE A 53 17.85 30.36 2.26
C PHE A 53 16.43 30.89 2.01
N PRO A 54 16.19 31.60 0.89
CA PRO A 54 14.86 32.09 0.59
C PRO A 54 13.91 30.89 0.67
N HIS A 55 12.78 31.04 1.36
CA HIS A 55 11.74 30.01 1.39
C HIS A 55 11.42 29.67 -0.07
N GLN A 56 11.94 28.53 -0.54
CA GLN A 56 11.63 28.06 -1.87
C GLN A 56 10.13 27.78 -1.85
N THR A 57 9.38 28.55 -2.63
CA THR A 57 7.97 28.31 -2.89
C THR A 57 7.88 26.99 -3.66
N LEU A 58 7.84 25.89 -2.93
CA LEU A 58 7.59 24.58 -3.51
C LEU A 58 6.26 24.65 -4.27
N PRO A 59 6.18 24.05 -5.47
CA PRO A 59 4.91 23.98 -6.18
C PRO A 59 3.85 23.32 -5.27
N PRO A 60 2.60 23.78 -5.33
CA PRO A 60 1.54 23.23 -4.50
C PRO A 60 1.46 21.71 -4.70
N ARG A 61 1.26 20.98 -3.60
CA ARG A 61 1.06 19.53 -3.65
C ARG A 61 -0.15 19.24 -4.54
N ALA A 62 -0.04 18.21 -5.38
CA ALA A 62 -1.16 17.76 -6.20
C ALA A 62 -2.38 17.45 -5.33
N SER A 63 -3.56 17.86 -5.77
CA SER A 63 -4.82 17.53 -5.08
C SER A 63 -5.11 16.03 -5.18
N VAL A 64 -5.97 15.52 -4.30
CA VAL A 64 -6.38 14.11 -4.35
C VAL A 64 -6.99 13.76 -5.71
N ALA A 65 -7.89 14.61 -6.24
CA ALA A 65 -8.52 14.40 -7.55
C ALA A 65 -7.50 14.34 -8.69
N GLU A 66 -6.47 15.18 -8.65
CA GLU A 66 -5.39 15.16 -9.64
C GLU A 66 -4.54 13.89 -9.52
N VAL A 67 -4.24 13.44 -8.30
CA VAL A 67 -3.55 12.16 -8.07
C VAL A 67 -4.35 10.99 -8.61
N GLU A 68 -5.66 10.96 -8.37
CA GLU A 68 -6.56 9.94 -8.90
C GLU A 68 -6.59 9.92 -10.43
N ARG A 69 -6.67 11.09 -11.07
CA ARG A 69 -6.57 11.21 -12.53
C ARG A 69 -5.25 10.64 -13.06
N ARG A 70 -4.12 10.97 -12.43
CA ARG A 70 -2.79 10.46 -12.82
C ARG A 70 -2.72 8.95 -12.69
N ILE A 71 -3.33 8.38 -11.65
CA ILE A 71 -3.38 6.93 -11.47
C ILE A 71 -4.22 6.29 -12.58
N ALA A 72 -5.37 6.85 -12.93
CA ALA A 72 -6.19 6.35 -14.04
C ALA A 72 -5.46 6.40 -15.39
N GLU A 73 -4.77 7.51 -15.68
CA GLU A 73 -3.92 7.63 -16.88
C GLU A 73 -2.77 6.60 -16.86
N ALA A 74 -2.14 6.39 -15.71
CA ALA A 74 -1.10 5.37 -15.54
C ALA A 74 -1.64 3.95 -15.81
N GLN A 75 -2.83 3.62 -15.31
CA GLN A 75 -3.50 2.34 -15.57
C GLN A 75 -3.73 2.14 -17.07
N LEU A 76 -4.20 3.19 -17.77
CA LEU A 76 -4.38 3.15 -19.22
C LEU A 76 -3.07 2.86 -19.96
N TRP A 77 -1.99 3.54 -19.60
CA TRP A 77 -0.68 3.32 -20.23
C TRP A 77 -0.15 1.90 -19.99
N ILE A 78 -0.35 1.37 -18.79
CA ILE A 78 0.02 0.00 -18.43
C ILE A 78 -0.81 -1.00 -19.25
N ALA A 79 -2.12 -0.78 -19.37
CA ALA A 79 -3.01 -1.62 -20.15
C ALA A 79 -2.63 -1.63 -21.65
N GLN A 80 -2.22 -0.49 -22.19
CA GLN A 80 -1.70 -0.35 -23.55
C GLN A 80 -0.28 -0.89 -23.75
N ARG A 81 0.38 -1.35 -22.68
CA ARG A 81 1.76 -1.85 -22.69
C ARG A 81 2.76 -0.85 -23.27
N LEU A 82 2.59 0.43 -22.99
CA LEU A 82 3.52 1.46 -23.47
C LEU A 82 4.93 1.25 -22.88
N PRO A 83 6.01 1.55 -23.61
CA PRO A 83 7.36 1.47 -23.07
C PRO A 83 7.58 2.56 -22.00
N LEU A 84 8.40 2.26 -20.98
CA LEU A 84 8.65 3.17 -19.85
C LEU A 84 9.20 4.54 -20.28
N SER A 85 9.99 4.61 -21.35
CA SER A 85 10.50 5.88 -21.90
C SER A 85 9.36 6.79 -22.36
N LEU A 86 8.35 6.21 -23.04
CA LEU A 86 7.19 6.93 -23.53
C LEU A 86 6.27 7.32 -22.37
N MET A 87 6.06 6.44 -21.39
CA MET A 87 5.29 6.78 -20.18
C MET A 87 5.92 7.97 -19.42
N ARG A 88 7.25 8.05 -19.36
CA ARG A 88 7.96 9.18 -18.75
C ARG A 88 7.78 10.48 -19.54
N ALA A 89 7.86 10.40 -20.87
CA ALA A 89 7.60 11.56 -21.73
C ALA A 89 6.15 12.05 -21.59
N ASN A 90 5.18 11.12 -21.56
CA ASN A 90 3.78 11.45 -21.31
C ASN A 90 3.58 12.08 -19.94
N ALA A 91 4.17 11.53 -18.87
CA ALA A 91 4.07 12.11 -17.53
C ALA A 91 4.67 13.52 -17.44
N ALA A 92 5.76 13.79 -18.16
CA ALA A 92 6.33 15.14 -18.25
C ALA A 92 5.34 16.11 -18.94
N ASN A 93 4.67 15.67 -20.00
CA ASN A 93 3.74 16.48 -20.78
C ASN A 93 2.36 16.66 -20.10
N SER A 94 1.76 15.59 -19.58
CA SER A 94 0.40 15.61 -19.02
C SER A 94 0.37 16.01 -17.56
N TRP A 95 1.31 15.53 -16.74
CA TRP A 95 1.32 15.77 -15.29
C TRP A 95 2.23 16.92 -14.88
N GLY A 96 3.10 17.39 -15.77
CA GLY A 96 4.16 18.34 -15.45
C GLY A 96 5.22 17.76 -14.51
N VAL A 97 5.35 16.43 -14.43
CA VAL A 97 6.27 15.74 -13.52
C VAL A 97 7.38 15.08 -14.30
N SER A 98 8.61 15.55 -14.12
CA SER A 98 9.83 14.94 -14.68
C SER A 98 10.55 13.99 -13.69
N ASN A 99 10.18 14.04 -12.40
CA ASN A 99 10.81 13.21 -11.37
C ASN A 99 10.46 11.73 -11.55
N THR A 100 11.45 10.92 -11.92
CA THR A 100 11.29 9.49 -12.18
C THR A 100 10.75 8.72 -10.97
N ARG A 101 11.11 9.09 -9.73
CA ARG A 101 10.63 8.44 -8.51
C ARG A 101 9.12 8.65 -8.32
N THR A 102 8.66 9.88 -8.56
CA THR A 102 7.24 10.23 -8.47
C THR A 102 6.42 9.51 -9.55
N ILE A 103 6.93 9.47 -10.79
CA ILE A 103 6.29 8.75 -11.89
C ILE A 103 6.17 7.26 -11.55
N ASN A 104 7.27 6.62 -11.14
CA ASN A 104 7.27 5.20 -10.78
C ASN A 104 6.30 4.90 -9.64
N ARG A 105 6.19 5.79 -8.63
CA ARG A 105 5.23 5.64 -7.54
C ARG A 105 3.78 5.59 -8.06
N TYR A 106 3.40 6.45 -9.00
CA TYR A 106 2.06 6.42 -9.59
C TYR A 106 1.83 5.19 -10.46
N LEU A 107 2.84 4.79 -11.25
CA LEU A 107 2.77 3.55 -12.05
C LEU A 107 2.61 2.30 -11.16
N ASP A 108 3.34 2.23 -10.04
CA ASP A 108 3.23 1.12 -9.09
C ASP A 108 1.87 1.10 -8.39
N LEU A 109 1.35 2.27 -8.02
CA LEU A 109 0.02 2.38 -7.44
C LEU A 109 -1.07 1.96 -8.45
N GLY A 110 -0.94 2.38 -9.70
CA GLY A 110 -1.82 1.94 -10.80
C GLY A 110 -1.79 0.42 -10.98
N ARG A 111 -0.59 -0.20 -11.01
CA ARG A 111 -0.45 -1.67 -11.06
C ARG A 111 -1.17 -2.35 -9.90
N LYS A 112 -0.94 -1.89 -8.66
CA LYS A 112 -1.57 -2.47 -7.47
C LYS A 112 -3.10 -2.42 -7.56
N ARG A 113 -3.66 -1.30 -8.00
CA ARG A 113 -5.12 -1.15 -8.17
C ARG A 113 -5.67 -2.04 -9.27
N MET A 114 -5.02 -2.12 -10.42
CA MET A 114 -5.43 -3.03 -11.50
C MET A 114 -5.44 -4.49 -11.02
N VAL A 115 -4.43 -4.90 -10.24
CA VAL A 115 -4.39 -6.26 -9.67
C VAL A 115 -5.52 -6.46 -8.66
N ALA A 116 -5.78 -5.48 -7.78
CA ALA A 116 -6.88 -5.55 -6.82
C ALA A 116 -8.25 -5.66 -7.50
N GLU A 117 -8.50 -4.87 -8.55
CA GLU A 117 -9.72 -4.95 -9.37
C GLU A 117 -9.87 -6.33 -10.02
N LEU A 118 -8.78 -6.89 -10.59
CA LEU A 118 -8.82 -8.24 -11.16
C LEU A 118 -9.12 -9.32 -10.11
N ILE A 119 -8.55 -9.19 -8.91
CA ILE A 119 -8.84 -10.11 -7.79
C ILE A 119 -10.31 -9.99 -7.39
N ASN A 120 -10.83 -8.77 -7.23
CA ASN A 120 -12.22 -8.55 -6.86
C ASN A 120 -13.17 -9.10 -7.92
N ASN A 121 -12.94 -8.80 -9.20
CA ASN A 121 -13.74 -9.33 -10.31
C ASN A 121 -13.73 -10.86 -10.34
N ARG A 122 -12.57 -11.48 -10.08
CA ARG A 122 -12.46 -12.94 -9.99
C ARG A 122 -13.26 -13.49 -8.83
N LEU A 123 -13.17 -12.89 -7.65
CA LEU A 123 -13.91 -13.31 -6.46
C LEU A 123 -15.42 -13.18 -6.68
N GLU A 124 -15.86 -12.08 -7.29
CA GLU A 124 -17.27 -11.87 -7.64
C GLU A 124 -17.78 -12.94 -8.60
N HIS A 125 -17.03 -13.22 -9.67
CA HIS A 125 -17.38 -14.27 -10.63
C HIS A 125 -17.41 -15.67 -9.98
N GLN A 126 -16.46 -15.97 -9.09
CA GLN A 126 -16.47 -17.22 -8.33
C GLN A 126 -17.69 -17.31 -7.41
N ALA A 127 -18.06 -16.22 -6.73
CA ALA A 127 -19.24 -16.18 -5.88
C ALA A 127 -20.53 -16.40 -6.69
N GLN A 128 -20.66 -15.76 -7.85
CA GLN A 128 -21.78 -15.97 -8.77
C GLN A 128 -21.88 -17.43 -9.23
N HIS A 129 -20.75 -18.05 -9.57
CA HIS A 129 -20.71 -19.48 -9.93
C HIS A 129 -21.14 -20.39 -8.80
N ILE A 130 -20.63 -20.16 -7.59
CA ILE A 130 -21.01 -20.94 -6.39
C ILE A 130 -22.51 -20.81 -6.15
N TYR A 131 -23.06 -19.61 -6.25
CA TYR A 131 -24.49 -19.37 -6.07
C TYR A 131 -25.34 -20.14 -7.09
N ALA A 132 -24.97 -20.07 -8.38
CA ALA A 132 -25.66 -20.79 -9.44
C ALA A 132 -25.61 -22.32 -9.26
N LEU A 133 -24.45 -22.85 -8.84
CA LEU A 133 -24.28 -24.27 -8.54
C LEU A 133 -25.09 -24.70 -7.31
N TYR A 134 -25.18 -23.85 -6.29
CA TYR A 134 -25.98 -24.12 -5.11
C TYR A 134 -27.47 -24.19 -5.44
N ASP A 135 -27.95 -23.26 -6.25
CA ASP A 135 -29.32 -23.28 -6.77
C ASP A 135 -29.59 -24.53 -7.62
N CYS A 136 -28.64 -24.94 -8.45
CA CYS A 136 -28.72 -26.18 -9.22
C CYS A 136 -28.79 -27.41 -8.31
N ALA A 137 -27.93 -27.48 -7.29
CA ALA A 137 -27.92 -28.55 -6.31
C ALA A 137 -29.26 -28.66 -5.57
N ARG A 138 -29.81 -27.51 -5.14
CA ARG A 138 -31.11 -27.46 -4.46
C ARG A 138 -32.23 -28.00 -5.34
N ARG A 139 -32.33 -27.52 -6.59
CA ARG A 139 -33.35 -28.02 -7.55
C ARG A 139 -33.18 -29.50 -7.88
N ALA A 140 -31.95 -29.99 -7.96
CA ALA A 140 -31.67 -31.40 -8.19
C ALA A 140 -32.10 -32.25 -6.99
N MET A 141 -31.90 -31.78 -5.76
CA MET A 141 -32.41 -32.44 -4.56
C MET A 141 -33.94 -32.45 -4.51
N ASP A 142 -34.59 -31.32 -4.85
CA ASP A 142 -36.04 -31.21 -4.92
C ASP A 142 -36.65 -32.16 -5.98
N ALA A 143 -35.85 -32.63 -6.95
CA ALA A 143 -36.24 -33.56 -8.02
C ALA A 143 -35.68 -34.98 -7.82
N ASP A 144 -35.18 -35.32 -6.62
CA ASP A 144 -34.56 -36.62 -6.29
C ASP A 144 -33.35 -37.01 -7.18
N GLN A 145 -32.74 -36.06 -7.87
CA GLN A 145 -31.55 -36.23 -8.70
C GLN A 145 -30.25 -36.05 -7.88
N PHE A 146 -30.04 -36.91 -6.89
CA PHE A 146 -28.94 -36.77 -5.92
C PHE A 146 -27.53 -36.82 -6.55
N SER A 147 -27.34 -37.54 -7.65
CA SER A 147 -26.05 -37.59 -8.35
C SER A 147 -25.64 -36.22 -8.91
N ALA A 148 -26.60 -35.47 -9.47
CA ALA A 148 -26.38 -34.12 -9.96
C ALA A 148 -26.13 -33.14 -8.81
N ALA A 149 -26.87 -33.27 -7.70
CA ALA A 149 -26.67 -32.45 -6.52
C ALA A 149 -25.27 -32.62 -5.89
N VAL A 150 -24.81 -33.87 -5.74
CA VAL A 150 -23.45 -34.16 -5.25
C VAL A 150 -22.39 -33.64 -6.23
N GLY A 151 -22.62 -33.77 -7.54
CA GLY A 151 -21.75 -33.20 -8.57
C GLY A 151 -21.59 -31.68 -8.44
N ALA A 152 -22.70 -30.95 -8.27
CA ALA A 152 -22.69 -29.50 -8.09
C ALA A 152 -21.96 -29.08 -6.81
N LEU A 153 -22.20 -29.76 -5.68
CA LEU A 153 -21.52 -29.51 -4.41
C LEU A 153 -20.01 -29.79 -4.49
N ARG A 154 -19.59 -30.81 -5.24
CA ARG A 154 -18.18 -31.08 -5.49
C ARG A 154 -17.50 -29.93 -6.23
N VAL A 155 -18.14 -29.42 -7.29
CA VAL A 155 -17.59 -28.28 -8.05
C VAL A 155 -17.51 -27.03 -7.17
N ILE A 156 -18.49 -26.79 -6.29
CA ILE A 156 -18.41 -25.69 -5.29
C ILE A 156 -17.18 -25.85 -4.40
N ALA A 157 -16.92 -27.05 -3.89
CA ALA A 157 -15.77 -27.32 -3.03
C ALA A 157 -14.43 -27.21 -3.79
N GLU A 158 -14.41 -27.49 -5.09
CA GLU A 158 -13.25 -27.25 -5.96
C GLU A 158 -12.99 -25.75 -6.18
N ILE A 159 -14.04 -24.96 -6.47
CA ILE A 159 -13.94 -23.49 -6.63
C ILE A 159 -13.49 -22.82 -5.34
N GLY A 160 -14.03 -23.26 -4.19
CA GLY A 160 -13.67 -22.78 -2.85
C GLY A 160 -12.29 -23.25 -2.37
N GLY A 161 -11.58 -24.10 -3.14
CA GLY A 161 -10.25 -24.58 -2.80
C GLY A 161 -10.20 -25.62 -1.69
N LEU A 162 -11.35 -26.13 -1.23
CA LEU A 162 -11.46 -27.16 -0.17
C LEU A 162 -10.99 -28.54 -0.64
N LEU A 163 -11.04 -28.80 -1.95
CA LEU A 163 -10.63 -30.07 -2.56
C LEU A 163 -9.29 -29.99 -3.31
N ARG A 164 -8.60 -28.83 -3.27
CA ARG A 164 -7.32 -28.69 -3.96
C ARG A 164 -6.22 -29.32 -3.10
N ALA A 165 -5.52 -30.32 -3.62
CA ALA A 165 -4.37 -30.93 -2.95
C ALA A 165 -3.33 -29.85 -2.58
N PRO A 166 -2.63 -29.98 -1.43
CA PRO A 166 -1.57 -29.04 -1.07
C PRO A 166 -0.54 -28.96 -2.20
N ILE A 167 -0.17 -27.73 -2.57
CA ILE A 167 0.89 -27.47 -3.55
C ILE A 167 2.13 -28.20 -3.02
N LYS A 168 2.56 -29.26 -3.73
CA LYS A 168 3.78 -30.01 -3.39
C LYS A 168 4.91 -28.98 -3.17
N PRO A 169 5.61 -28.99 -2.03
CA PRO A 169 6.72 -28.07 -1.82
C PRO A 169 7.76 -28.27 -2.94
N PRO A 170 8.44 -27.19 -3.38
CA PRO A 170 9.44 -27.31 -4.44
C PRO A 170 10.48 -28.34 -4.02
N GLU A 171 10.78 -29.30 -4.90
CA GLU A 171 11.76 -30.34 -4.63
C GLU A 171 13.11 -29.67 -4.31
N ALA A 172 13.65 -29.99 -3.12
CA ALA A 172 14.97 -29.52 -2.72
C ALA A 172 15.99 -30.08 -3.71
N LYS A 173 16.72 -29.17 -4.38
CA LYS A 173 17.85 -29.52 -5.24
C LYS A 173 19.03 -30.01 -4.42
#